data_AF-A0A9J6H2G7-F1
#
_entry.id   AF-A0A9J6H2G7-F1
#
_cell.length_a   1.000
_cell.length_b   1.000
_cell.length_c   1.000
_cell.angle_alpha   90.00
_cell.angle_beta   90.00
_cell.angle_gamma   90.00
#
_symmetry.space_group_name_H-M   'P 1'
#
loop_
_entity.id
_entity.type
_entity.pdbx_description
1 polymer ?
#
loop_
_entity_poly.entity_id
_entity_poly.type
_entity_poly.pdbx_seq_one_letter_code
_entity_poly.pdbx_strand_id
1 'polypeptide(L)'
;MDDLRKGTLVGVDKLGNKYYEDNTFFYGRNRWVEYADHYYMDYDGSQVPSEWHGWLHYSTDIPPTKASLPQYKWLAPHTENMTGTKDAYMPYSTVRPKIESWVPPKTARK
;
A
#
# COMPACT_ATOMS: atom_id res chain seq x y z
N MET A 1 6.28 -17.60 -6.40
CA MET A 1 7.61 -17.15 -6.86
C MET A 1 8.10 -18.13 -7.91
N ASP A 2 8.37 -17.65 -9.12
CA ASP A 2 8.82 -18.48 -10.24
C ASP A 2 10.34 -18.74 -10.25
N ASP A 3 11.09 -18.16 -9.30
CA ASP A 3 12.53 -18.28 -9.20
C ASP A 3 12.95 -18.75 -7.79
N LEU A 4 13.81 -19.77 -7.73
CA LEU A 4 14.28 -20.37 -6.49
C LEU A 4 15.61 -19.73 -6.10
N ARG A 5 15.53 -18.66 -5.30
CA ARG A 5 16.68 -17.90 -4.81
C ARG A 5 16.95 -18.20 -3.35
N LYS A 6 18.21 -18.10 -2.94
CA LYS A 6 18.63 -18.10 -1.54
C LYS A 6 19.12 -16.71 -1.21
N GLY A 7 18.77 -16.20 -0.04
CA GLY A 7 19.20 -14.88 0.42
C GLY A 7 19.10 -14.75 1.92
N THR A 8 19.69 -13.69 2.47
CA THR A 8 19.63 -13.40 3.89
C THR A 8 18.32 -12.70 4.21
N LEU A 9 17.57 -13.18 5.20
CA LEU A 9 16.35 -12.51 5.66
C LEU A 9 16.71 -11.21 6.38
N VAL A 10 16.33 -10.08 5.80
CA VAL A 10 16.58 -8.72 6.32
C VAL A 10 15.50 -8.30 7.31
N GLY A 11 14.26 -8.73 7.09
CA GLY A 11 13.16 -8.47 8.00
C GLY A 11 11.80 -8.92 7.47
N VAL A 12 10.80 -8.74 8.31
CA VAL A 12 9.40 -9.06 8.03
C VAL A 12 8.57 -7.83 8.38
N ASP A 13 7.64 -7.45 7.51
CA ASP A 13 6.72 -6.35 7.78
C ASP A 13 5.51 -6.78 8.62
N LYS A 14 4.60 -5.83 8.85
CA LYS A 14 3.36 -6.07 9.61
C LYS A 14 2.33 -6.91 8.86
N LEU A 15 2.42 -6.97 7.52
CA LEU A 15 1.56 -7.77 6.67
C LEU A 15 2.08 -9.20 6.53
N GLY A 16 3.31 -9.48 6.99
CA GLY A 16 3.94 -10.79 6.89
C GLY A 16 4.80 -10.98 5.63
N ASN A 17 5.02 -9.92 4.85
CA ASN A 17 5.95 -9.94 3.72
C ASN A 17 7.39 -10.03 4.24
N LYS A 18 8.19 -10.91 3.65
CA LYS A 18 9.57 -11.19 4.03
C LYS A 18 10.53 -10.59 3.02
N TYR A 19 11.51 -9.85 3.49
CA TYR A 19 12.47 -9.14 2.66
C TYR A 19 13.84 -9.79 2.73
N TYR A 20 14.43 -10.05 1.57
CA TYR A 20 15.70 -10.75 1.45
C TYR A 20 16.73 -9.93 0.69
N GLU A 21 17.99 -10.13 1.05
CA GLU A 21 19.15 -9.53 0.38
C GLU A 21 20.25 -10.57 0.14
N ASP A 22 20.85 -10.52 -1.05
CA ASP A 22 22.07 -11.25 -1.39
C ASP A 22 22.89 -10.49 -2.43
N ASN A 23 23.99 -9.89 -1.97
CA ASN A 23 24.90 -9.07 -2.77
C ASN A 23 25.79 -9.86 -3.74
N THR A 24 25.68 -11.19 -3.77
CA THR A 24 26.30 -12.00 -4.84
C THR A 24 25.54 -11.87 -6.17
N PHE A 25 24.25 -11.52 -6.12
CA PHE A 25 23.47 -11.22 -7.32
C PHE A 25 23.77 -9.81 -7.84
N PHE A 26 23.50 -9.61 -9.14
CA PHE A 26 23.65 -8.31 -9.77
C PHE A 26 22.71 -7.26 -9.16
N TYR A 27 23.11 -5.99 -9.27
CA TYR A 27 22.33 -4.84 -8.81
C TYR A 27 20.95 -4.77 -9.48
N GLY A 28 19.89 -4.82 -8.67
CA GLY A 28 18.50 -4.88 -9.15
C GLY A 28 17.85 -6.26 -8.98
N ARG A 29 18.64 -7.30 -8.68
CA ARG A 29 18.13 -8.61 -8.24
C ARG A 29 18.64 -9.06 -6.87
N ASN A 30 19.58 -8.33 -6.28
CA ASN A 30 20.09 -8.62 -4.95
C ASN A 30 19.08 -8.36 -3.84
N ARG A 31 18.01 -7.59 -4.05
CA ARG A 31 16.93 -7.39 -3.08
C ARG A 31 15.61 -7.89 -3.65
N TRP A 32 14.84 -8.62 -2.86
CA TRP A 32 13.49 -9.07 -3.24
C TRP A 32 12.58 -9.23 -2.02
N VAL A 33 11.28 -9.32 -2.30
CA VAL A 33 10.23 -9.55 -1.31
C VAL A 33 9.54 -10.87 -1.62
N GLU A 34 9.30 -11.68 -0.60
CA GLU A 34 8.34 -12.78 -0.63
C GLU A 34 7.08 -12.31 0.07
N TYR A 35 5.97 -12.21 -0.68
CA TYR A 35 4.69 -11.79 -0.13
C TYR A 35 4.16 -12.81 0.88
N ALA A 36 3.36 -12.34 1.82
CA ALA A 36 2.75 -13.17 2.85
C ALA A 36 1.89 -14.29 2.27
N ASP A 37 1.87 -15.44 2.95
CA ASP A 37 1.22 -16.66 2.46
C ASP A 37 -0.29 -16.50 2.22
N HIS A 38 -0.97 -15.60 2.94
CA HIS A 38 -2.40 -15.36 2.78
C HIS A 38 -2.78 -14.68 1.46
N TYR A 39 -1.82 -14.05 0.76
CA TYR A 39 -2.04 -13.52 -0.59
C TYR A 39 -1.96 -14.60 -1.66
N TYR A 40 -1.26 -15.70 -1.40
CA TYR A 40 -1.10 -16.84 -2.31
C TYR A 40 -0.73 -16.44 -3.75
N MET A 41 -1.70 -16.45 -4.68
CA MET A 41 -1.51 -16.07 -6.09
C MET A 41 -1.94 -14.63 -6.41
N ASP A 42 -2.67 -13.98 -5.50
CA ASP A 42 -3.19 -12.61 -5.63
C ASP A 42 -2.22 -11.58 -4.99
N TYR A 43 -0.92 -11.82 -5.11
CA TYR A 43 0.09 -10.87 -4.63
C TYR A 43 0.23 -9.69 -5.60
N ASP A 44 0.47 -8.49 -5.05
CA ASP A 44 0.62 -7.27 -5.84
C ASP A 44 1.76 -6.39 -5.29
N GLY A 45 2.42 -5.65 -6.18
CA GLY A 45 3.47 -4.69 -5.84
C GLY A 45 3.02 -3.63 -4.84
N SER A 46 1.73 -3.29 -4.84
CA SER A 46 1.15 -2.31 -3.91
C SER A 46 1.05 -2.79 -2.47
N GLN A 47 1.24 -4.09 -2.19
CA GLN A 47 1.21 -4.67 -0.83
C GLN A 47 2.48 -4.40 -0.02
N VAL A 48 3.51 -3.82 -0.65
CA VAL A 48 4.75 -3.41 0.04
C VAL A 48 4.50 -2.07 0.77
N PRO A 49 4.62 -2.02 2.10
CA PRO A 49 4.44 -0.78 2.84
C PRO A 49 5.53 0.25 2.52
N SER A 50 5.21 1.52 2.73
CA SER A 50 6.11 2.65 2.41
C SER A 50 7.47 2.55 3.09
N GLU A 51 7.54 1.97 4.28
CA GLU A 51 8.77 1.75 5.04
C GLU A 51 9.76 0.79 4.35
N TRP A 52 9.24 -0.24 3.67
CA TRP A 52 10.04 -1.21 2.94
C TRP A 52 10.21 -0.84 1.47
N HIS A 53 9.29 -0.06 0.92
CA HIS A 53 9.31 0.37 -0.48
C HIS A 53 10.61 1.11 -0.84
N GLY A 54 11.09 2.01 0.03
CA GLY A 54 12.34 2.76 -0.21
C GLY A 54 13.58 1.86 -0.26
N TRP A 55 13.68 0.89 0.65
CA TRP A 55 14.80 -0.04 0.69
C TRP A 55 14.78 -1.02 -0.49
N LEU A 56 13.60 -1.55 -0.83
CA LEU A 56 13.41 -2.47 -1.95
C LEU A 56 13.78 -1.82 -3.30
N HIS A 57 13.48 -0.53 -3.47
CA HIS A 57 13.75 0.23 -4.69
C HIS A 57 15.07 1.01 -4.65
N TYR A 58 16.02 0.65 -3.78
CA TYR A 58 17.34 1.28 -3.68
C TYR A 58 17.31 2.81 -3.44
N SER A 59 16.21 3.34 -2.89
CA SER A 59 16.16 4.73 -2.45
C SER A 59 16.95 4.93 -1.15
N THR A 60 17.03 3.89 -0.32
CA THR A 60 17.81 3.87 0.93
C THR A 60 18.53 2.53 1.09
N ASP A 61 19.73 2.55 1.66
CA ASP A 61 20.47 1.33 2.03
C ASP A 61 20.07 0.80 3.42
N ILE A 62 19.47 1.65 4.23
CA ILE A 62 19.06 1.30 5.59
C ILE A 62 17.65 0.71 5.53
N PRO A 63 17.46 -0.56 5.92
CA PRO A 63 16.13 -1.15 6.03
C PRO A 63 15.39 -0.59 7.25
N PRO A 64 14.05 -0.60 7.26
CA PRO A 64 13.24 -0.08 8.36
C PRO A 64 13.48 -0.82 9.68
N THR A 65 13.98 -2.06 9.64
CA THR A 65 14.42 -2.82 10.83
C THR A 65 15.57 -2.14 11.59
N LYS A 66 16.48 -1.44 10.89
CA LYS A 66 17.62 -0.74 11.50
C LYS A 66 17.28 0.69 11.89
N ALA A 67 16.49 1.38 11.08
CA ALA A 67 16.03 2.73 11.36
C ALA A 67 14.56 2.86 10.95
N SER A 68 13.68 2.91 11.95
CA SER A 68 12.26 3.13 11.71
C SER A 68 12.03 4.54 11.16
N LEU A 69 11.10 4.66 10.22
CA LEU A 69 10.58 5.94 9.78
C LEU A 69 9.84 6.65 10.92
N PRO A 70 9.84 8.00 10.95
CA PRO A 70 9.09 8.76 11.95
C PRO A 70 7.59 8.50 11.80
N GLN A 71 6.94 8.10 12.90
CA GLN A 71 5.49 7.93 12.93
C GLN A 71 4.81 9.19 13.42
N TYR A 72 3.85 9.68 12.63
CA TYR A 72 3.04 10.85 12.97
C TYR A 72 1.60 10.43 13.25
N LYS A 73 0.90 11.21 14.10
CA LYS A 73 -0.50 10.94 14.47
C LYS A 73 -1.48 10.94 13.29
N TRP A 74 -1.14 11.66 12.22
CA TRP A 74 -1.94 11.77 10.99
C TRP A 74 -1.58 10.71 9.95
N LEU A 75 -0.53 9.92 10.17
CA LEU A 75 -0.07 8.92 9.22
C LEU A 75 -1.02 7.72 9.25
N ALA A 76 -1.71 7.48 8.15
CA ALA A 76 -2.57 6.32 8.00
C ALA A 76 -1.75 5.03 7.93
N PRO A 77 -2.30 3.89 8.39
CA PRO A 77 -1.70 2.58 8.12
C PRO A 77 -1.66 2.33 6.62
N HIS A 78 -0.69 1.54 6.17
CA HIS A 78 -0.58 1.16 4.77
C HIS A 78 -1.80 0.33 4.33
N THR A 79 -2.32 0.66 3.15
CA THR A 79 -3.40 -0.05 2.47
C THR A 79 -2.96 -0.36 1.04
N GLU A 80 -3.21 -1.58 0.60
CA GLU A 80 -2.96 -2.03 -0.77
C GLU A 80 -3.86 -1.30 -1.79
N ASN A 81 -3.57 -1.49 -3.08
CA ASN A 81 -4.36 -0.89 -4.15
C ASN A 81 -5.73 -1.57 -4.30
N MET A 82 -6.79 -0.84 -3.99
CA MET A 82 -8.18 -1.31 -4.08
C MET A 82 -8.82 -1.10 -5.47
N THR A 83 -8.03 -0.79 -6.50
CA THR A 83 -8.58 -0.59 -7.85
C THR A 83 -9.27 -1.87 -8.35
N GLY A 84 -10.50 -1.73 -8.87
CA GLY A 84 -11.29 -2.87 -9.37
C GLY A 84 -12.02 -3.67 -8.29
N THR A 85 -11.86 -3.33 -7.01
CA THR A 85 -12.64 -3.91 -5.90
C THR A 85 -13.84 -3.02 -5.54
N LYS A 86 -14.66 -3.47 -4.58
CA LYS A 86 -15.78 -2.67 -4.05
C LYS A 86 -15.31 -1.44 -3.27
N ASP A 87 -14.07 -1.46 -2.78
CA ASP A 87 -13.46 -0.40 -1.96
C ASP A 87 -12.63 0.58 -2.81
N ALA A 88 -12.76 0.52 -4.14
CA ALA A 88 -12.11 1.44 -5.05
C ALA A 88 -12.54 2.89 -4.78
N TYR A 89 -11.58 3.81 -4.89
CA TYR A 89 -11.88 5.24 -4.73
C TYR A 89 -12.83 5.73 -5.84
N MET A 90 -13.99 6.25 -5.42
CA MET A 90 -14.96 6.86 -6.32
C MET A 90 -15.02 8.37 -6.08
N PRO A 91 -14.66 9.20 -7.07
CA PRO A 91 -14.65 10.64 -6.88
C PRO A 91 -16.07 11.17 -6.71
N TYR A 92 -16.23 12.13 -5.80
CA TYR A 92 -17.49 12.83 -5.56
C TYR A 92 -17.23 14.33 -5.44
N SER A 93 -18.29 15.13 -5.59
CA SER A 93 -18.22 16.56 -5.35
C SER A 93 -17.99 16.83 -3.88
N THR A 94 -16.82 17.36 -3.52
CA THR A 94 -16.52 17.81 -2.16
C THR A 94 -17.21 19.14 -1.80
N VAL A 95 -17.81 19.81 -2.80
CA VAL A 95 -18.56 21.06 -2.60
C VAL A 95 -20.05 20.81 -2.41
N ARG A 96 -20.67 21.64 -1.57
CA ARG A 96 -22.12 21.71 -1.39
C ARG A 96 -22.76 22.44 -2.58
N PRO A 97 -24.05 22.19 -2.89
CA PRO A 97 -24.79 23.00 -3.85
C PRO A 97 -24.70 24.49 -3.49
N LYS A 98 -24.38 25.34 -4.46
CA LYS A 98 -24.24 26.79 -4.23
C LYS A 98 -25.57 27.54 -4.27
N ILE A 99 -26.56 26.97 -4.94
CA ILE A 99 -27.89 27.57 -5.14
C ILE A 99 -28.89 26.68 -4.41
N GLU A 100 -29.63 27.28 -3.48
CA GLU A 100 -30.73 26.60 -2.80
C GLU A 100 -31.99 26.69 -3.66
N SER A 101 -32.64 25.55 -3.90
CA SER A 101 -33.89 25.50 -4.64
C SER A 101 -35.07 25.82 -3.73
N TRP A 102 -36.03 26.58 -4.25
CA TRP A 102 -37.30 26.78 -3.56
C TRP A 102 -38.12 25.48 -3.56
N VAL A 103 -38.63 25.09 -2.40
CA VAL A 103 -39.51 23.91 -2.24
C VAL A 103 -40.97 24.38 -2.21
N PRO A 104 -41.82 23.99 -3.19
CA PRO A 104 -43.21 24.43 -3.21
C PRO A 104 -44.01 23.90 -2.03
N PRO A 105 -44.96 24.69 -1.49
CA PRO A 105 -45.89 24.18 -0.50
C PRO A 105 -46.77 23.10 -1.12
N LYS A 106 -46.95 21.98 -0.39
CA LYS A 106 -47.89 20.92 -0.76
C LYS A 106 -49.30 21.38 -0.44
N THR A 107 -49.94 22.12 -1.35
CA THR A 107 -51.36 22.48 -1.18
C THR A 107 -52.21 21.23 -1.43
N ALA A 108 -53.04 20.82 -0.46
CA ALA A 108 -54.12 19.88 -0.74
C ALA A 108 -55.07 20.55 -1.75
N ARG A 109 -55.28 19.91 -2.90
CA ARG A 109 -56.21 20.36 -3.92
C ARG A 109 -57.61 20.40 -3.29
N LYS A 110 -58.18 21.59 -3.11
CA LYS A 110 -59.59 21.77 -2.73
C LYS A 110 -60.49 21.55 -3.94
#